data_AF-A0A937SKQ0-F1
#
_entry.id   AF-A0A937SKQ0-F1
#
_cell.length_a   1.000
_cell.length_b   1.000
_cell.length_c   1.000
_cell.angle_alpha   90.00
_cell.angle_beta   90.00
_cell.angle_gamma   90.00
#
_symmetry.space_group_name_H-M   'P 1'
#
loop_
_entity.id
_entity.type
_entity.pdbx_description
1 polymer ?
#
loop_
_entity_poly.entity_id
_entity_poly.type
_entity_poly.pdbx_seq_one_letter_code
_entity_poly.pdbx_strand_id
1 'polypeptide(L)'
;MLRWLGYAGISRVPTPPALLRELSASPPAAVVIDMARAPSQGRDLGILLRRRNGTRFIPLVFVGGEPEKVARLRALLPDATYTGWKRIGPALHGAIAHPATRPVVPDSAFAAYTGQPLAKRLGIKPRMRVALVGAPAGLPKTLSPLPNRVQLSAELDLPPDLVLWFVRQPADLQRGLPRISRGIREAHVWIAWPKGGSTARGELTQQVVRLQGLAAGLVDHKICSIDATWSALLSRRRSRPKPTCT
;
A
#
# COMPACT_ATOMS: atom_id res chain seq x y z
N MET A 1 -14.19 -15.58 16.29
CA MET A 1 -13.36 -16.79 16.10
C MET A 1 -12.07 -16.75 16.91
N LEU A 2 -11.13 -15.81 16.70
CA LEU A 2 -9.86 -15.79 17.46
C LEU A 2 -10.03 -15.62 18.98
N ARG A 3 -11.00 -14.82 19.43
CA ARG A 3 -11.38 -14.70 20.85
C ARG A 3 -11.89 -16.01 21.47
N TRP A 4 -12.56 -16.83 20.68
CA TRP A 4 -13.02 -18.16 21.11
C TRP A 4 -11.87 -19.17 21.22
N LEU A 5 -10.72 -18.86 20.62
CA LEU A 5 -9.49 -19.64 20.72
C LEU A 5 -8.55 -19.08 21.83
N GLY A 6 -9.04 -18.17 22.68
CA GLY A 6 -8.24 -17.58 23.77
C GLY A 6 -7.33 -16.41 23.37
N TYR A 7 -7.36 -15.96 22.11
CA TYR A 7 -6.51 -14.85 21.65
C TYR A 7 -7.22 -13.50 21.74
N ALA A 8 -6.58 -12.52 22.37
CA ALA A 8 -7.00 -11.12 22.34
C ALA A 8 -6.69 -10.51 20.97
N GLY A 9 -7.70 -9.91 20.33
CA GLY A 9 -7.55 -9.25 19.03
C GLY A 9 -7.45 -7.74 19.18
N ILE A 10 -6.51 -7.12 18.46
CA ILE A 10 -6.40 -5.65 18.36
C ILE A 10 -7.53 -5.14 17.44
N SER A 11 -8.47 -4.38 18.00
CA SER A 11 -9.67 -3.89 17.28
C SER A 11 -9.46 -2.59 16.50
N ARG A 12 -8.37 -1.86 16.78
CA ARG A 12 -7.94 -0.67 16.06
C ARG A 12 -6.58 -0.91 15.45
N VAL A 13 -6.48 -0.99 14.13
CA VAL A 13 -5.19 -1.04 13.44
C VAL A 13 -4.64 0.39 13.41
N PRO A 14 -3.59 0.72 14.17
CA PRO A 14 -2.95 2.04 14.10
C PRO A 14 -2.36 2.26 12.71
N THR A 15 -1.90 3.48 12.43
CA THR A 15 -1.08 3.71 11.22
C THR A 15 0.14 2.76 11.25
N PRO A 16 0.63 2.28 10.10
CA PRO A 16 1.72 1.31 10.07
C PRO A 16 2.95 1.69 10.93
N PRO A 17 3.41 2.94 10.99
CA PRO A 17 4.52 3.31 11.89
C PRO A 17 4.22 3.17 13.38
N ALA A 18 2.98 3.45 13.80
CA ALA A 18 2.54 3.29 15.19
C ALA A 18 2.38 1.80 15.53
N LEU A 19 1.70 1.04 14.66
CA LEU A 19 1.51 -0.40 14.80
C LEU A 19 2.86 -1.13 14.94
N LEU A 20 3.83 -0.81 14.07
CA LEU A 20 5.12 -1.47 14.14
C LEU A 20 5.88 -1.14 15.43
N ARG A 21 5.76 0.08 15.96
CA ARG A 21 6.41 0.47 17.22
C ARG A 21 5.81 -0.32 18.38
N GLU A 22 4.49 -0.38 18.44
CA GLU A 22 3.74 -1.17 19.43
C GLU A 22 4.15 -2.65 19.37
N LEU A 23 4.13 -3.26 18.18
CA LEU A 23 4.53 -4.66 17.99
C LEU A 23 5.99 -4.93 18.33
N SER A 24 6.87 -3.93 18.22
CA SER A 24 8.28 -4.09 18.65
C SER A 24 8.44 -3.99 20.16
N ALA A 25 7.62 -3.15 20.82
CA ALA A 25 7.67 -2.93 22.26
C ALA A 25 6.97 -4.06 23.05
N SER A 26 5.92 -4.64 22.48
CA SER A 26 5.17 -5.73 23.08
C SER A 26 4.80 -6.75 21.99
N PRO A 27 5.74 -7.63 21.61
CA PRO A 27 5.54 -8.56 20.51
C PRO A 27 4.46 -9.59 20.87
N PRO A 28 3.40 -9.75 20.05
CA PRO A 28 2.42 -10.80 20.25
C PRO A 28 3.00 -12.17 19.89
N ALA A 29 2.36 -13.23 20.37
CA ALA A 29 2.73 -14.61 20.02
C ALA A 29 2.63 -14.91 18.51
N ALA A 30 1.73 -14.22 17.79
CA ALA A 30 1.59 -14.29 16.35
C ALA A 30 0.79 -13.09 15.80
N VAL A 31 0.93 -12.81 14.51
CA VAL A 31 0.11 -11.84 13.77
C VAL A 31 -0.73 -12.57 12.73
N VAL A 32 -2.05 -12.39 12.81
CA VAL A 32 -3.01 -12.96 11.85
C VAL A 32 -3.44 -11.89 10.85
N ILE A 33 -3.28 -12.16 9.56
CA ILE A 33 -3.58 -11.22 8.47
C ILE A 33 -4.67 -11.81 7.56
N ASP A 34 -5.84 -11.18 7.56
CA ASP A 34 -6.95 -11.56 6.68
C ASP A 34 -6.73 -11.02 5.27
N MET A 35 -6.51 -11.93 4.32
CA MET A 35 -6.25 -11.62 2.92
C MET A 35 -7.52 -11.47 2.08
N ALA A 36 -8.71 -11.74 2.62
CA ALA A 36 -9.98 -11.61 1.90
C ALA A 36 -10.44 -10.15 1.79
N ARG A 37 -10.14 -9.30 2.79
CA ARG A 37 -10.61 -7.91 2.83
C ARG A 37 -9.70 -6.93 2.11
N ALA A 38 -8.38 -7.05 2.33
CA ALA A 38 -7.41 -6.10 1.80
C ALA A 38 -6.09 -6.81 1.43
N PRO A 39 -6.08 -7.68 0.40
CA PRO A 39 -4.95 -8.55 0.09
C PRO A 39 -3.64 -7.78 -0.17
N SER A 40 -3.71 -6.62 -0.83
CA SER A 40 -2.51 -5.79 -1.04
C SER A 40 -1.97 -5.20 0.26
N GLN A 41 -2.84 -4.67 1.12
CA GLN A 41 -2.43 -4.10 2.40
C GLN A 41 -1.91 -5.18 3.36
N GLY A 42 -2.54 -6.36 3.40
CA GLY A 42 -2.09 -7.49 4.19
C GLY A 42 -0.70 -7.98 3.77
N ARG A 43 -0.46 -8.08 2.47
CA ARG A 43 0.87 -8.38 1.92
C ARG A 43 1.90 -7.31 2.29
N ASP A 44 1.58 -6.04 2.07
CA ASP A 44 2.51 -4.94 2.33
C ASP A 44 2.85 -4.88 3.85
N LEU A 45 1.87 -5.14 4.73
CA LEU A 45 2.07 -5.28 6.17
C LEU A 45 3.00 -6.45 6.51
N GLY A 46 2.78 -7.63 5.91
CA GLY A 46 3.63 -8.80 6.12
C GLY A 46 5.10 -8.55 5.75
N ILE A 47 5.33 -7.92 4.59
CA ILE A 47 6.69 -7.54 4.15
C ILE A 47 7.30 -6.52 5.12
N LEU A 48 6.51 -5.53 5.56
CA LEU A 48 6.96 -4.50 6.48
C LEU A 48 7.38 -5.09 7.85
N LEU A 49 6.62 -6.06 8.37
CA LEU A 49 6.93 -6.77 9.61
C LEU A 49 8.24 -7.56 9.50
N ARG A 50 8.51 -8.21 8.35
CA ARG A 50 9.75 -8.98 8.13
C ARG A 50 10.98 -8.10 7.96
N ARG A 51 10.84 -6.88 7.42
CA ARG A 51 11.98 -5.97 7.24
C ARG A 51 12.50 -5.36 8.54
N ARG A 52 11.69 -5.30 9.60
CA ARG A 52 12.09 -4.68 10.87
C ARG A 52 12.63 -5.72 11.85
N ASN A 53 13.81 -5.46 12.43
CA ASN A 53 14.49 -6.38 13.35
C ASN A 53 13.60 -6.80 14.54
N GLY A 54 12.87 -5.85 15.14
CA GLY A 54 12.03 -6.11 16.30
C GLY A 54 10.75 -6.91 16.04
N THR A 55 10.36 -7.11 14.78
CA THR A 55 9.09 -7.80 14.44
C THR A 55 9.25 -9.01 13.53
N ARG A 56 10.43 -9.20 12.91
CA ARG A 56 10.60 -10.22 11.86
C ARG A 56 10.53 -11.67 12.31
N PHE A 57 10.69 -11.91 13.61
CA PHE A 57 10.59 -13.23 14.23
C PHE A 57 9.17 -13.56 14.71
N ILE A 58 8.25 -12.58 14.70
CA ILE A 58 6.86 -12.83 15.07
C ILE A 58 6.23 -13.73 14.00
N PRO A 59 5.62 -14.88 14.37
CA PRO A 59 4.93 -15.75 13.44
C PRO A 59 3.85 -15.00 12.65
N LEU A 60 3.89 -15.11 11.32
CA LEU A 60 2.90 -14.53 10.43
C LEU A 60 1.94 -15.62 9.92
N VAL A 61 0.65 -15.43 10.14
CA VAL A 61 -0.41 -16.34 9.68
C VAL A 61 -1.35 -15.59 8.73
N PHE A 62 -1.25 -15.88 7.44
CA PHE A 62 -2.15 -15.34 6.44
C PHE A 62 -3.38 -16.24 6.27
N VAL A 63 -4.56 -15.64 6.31
CA VAL A 63 -5.83 -16.37 6.31
C VAL A 63 -6.71 -15.95 5.13
N GLY A 64 -7.17 -16.93 4.37
CA GLY A 64 -8.05 -16.71 3.23
C GLY A 64 -7.38 -15.98 2.05
N GLY A 65 -8.19 -15.31 1.23
CA GLY A 65 -7.75 -14.60 0.03
C GLY A 65 -7.82 -15.41 -1.26
N GLU A 66 -7.72 -14.73 -2.40
CA GLU A 66 -7.72 -15.37 -3.72
C GLU A 66 -6.42 -16.19 -3.94
N PRO A 67 -6.51 -17.42 -4.47
CA PRO A 67 -5.35 -18.32 -4.62
C PRO A 67 -4.15 -17.67 -5.34
N GLU A 68 -4.39 -16.94 -6.42
CA GLU A 68 -3.32 -16.26 -7.18
C GLU A 68 -2.60 -15.19 -6.35
N LYS A 69 -3.35 -14.41 -5.56
CA LYS A 69 -2.79 -13.36 -4.69
C LYS A 69 -1.98 -13.98 -3.55
N VAL A 70 -2.48 -15.08 -2.98
CA VAL A 70 -1.79 -15.84 -1.93
C VAL A 70 -0.52 -16.51 -2.46
N ALA A 71 -0.55 -17.10 -3.66
CA ALA A 71 0.61 -17.71 -4.28
C ALA A 71 1.76 -16.71 -4.49
N ARG A 72 1.44 -15.50 -4.97
CA ARG A 72 2.43 -14.41 -5.10
C ARG A 72 3.02 -13.99 -3.77
N LEU A 73 2.20 -13.95 -2.71
CA LEU A 73 2.69 -13.64 -1.36
C LEU A 73 3.57 -14.76 -0.80
N ARG A 74 3.21 -16.02 -1.03
CA ARG A 74 4.01 -17.18 -0.61
C ARG A 74 5.38 -17.22 -1.27
N ALA A 75 5.50 -16.80 -2.52
CA ALA A 75 6.79 -16.68 -3.19
C ALA A 75 7.72 -15.64 -2.51
N LEU A 76 7.16 -14.64 -1.82
CA LEU A 76 7.93 -13.58 -1.15
C LEU A 76 8.24 -13.92 0.30
N LEU A 77 7.31 -14.57 0.99
CA LEU A 77 7.39 -14.93 2.40
C LEU A 77 7.13 -16.45 2.56
N PRO A 78 8.00 -17.31 2.01
CA PRO A 78 7.75 -18.76 1.99
C PRO A 78 7.74 -19.40 3.38
N ASP A 79 8.32 -18.71 4.37
CA ASP A 79 8.42 -19.11 5.76
C ASP A 79 7.22 -18.68 6.63
N ALA A 80 6.21 -18.03 6.04
CA ALA A 80 4.95 -17.70 6.73
C ALA A 80 3.93 -18.85 6.64
N THR A 81 2.97 -18.87 7.57
CA THR A 81 1.87 -19.85 7.54
C THR A 81 0.70 -19.31 6.70
N TYR A 82 0.14 -20.16 5.85
CA TYR A 82 -1.00 -19.82 4.98
C TYR A 82 -2.12 -20.83 5.21
N THR A 83 -3.32 -20.34 5.56
CA THR A 83 -4.45 -21.21 5.86
C THR A 83 -5.79 -20.58 5.47
N GLY A 84 -6.87 -21.35 5.56
CA GLY A 84 -8.23 -20.83 5.49
C GLY A 84 -8.83 -20.70 6.89
N TRP A 85 -9.90 -19.92 7.01
CA TRP A 85 -10.59 -19.71 8.30
C TRP A 85 -10.98 -21.02 8.98
N LYS A 86 -11.39 -22.05 8.23
CA LYS A 86 -11.75 -23.36 8.78
C LYS A 86 -10.61 -24.08 9.53
N ARG A 87 -9.35 -23.81 9.17
CA ARG A 87 -8.16 -24.48 9.75
C ARG A 87 -7.24 -23.52 10.49
N ILE A 88 -7.74 -22.36 10.93
CA ILE A 88 -6.91 -21.35 11.60
C ILE A 88 -6.38 -21.82 12.95
N GLY A 89 -7.17 -22.56 13.74
CA GLY A 89 -6.76 -23.00 15.08
C GLY A 89 -5.47 -23.83 15.08
N PRO A 90 -5.44 -24.99 14.39
CA PRO A 90 -4.23 -25.81 14.29
C PRO A 90 -3.06 -25.07 13.64
N ALA A 91 -3.32 -24.28 12.59
CA ALA A 91 -2.27 -23.52 11.90
C ALA A 91 -1.62 -22.46 12.80
N LEU A 92 -2.42 -21.75 13.61
CA LEU A 92 -1.95 -20.75 14.55
C LEU A 92 -1.13 -21.37 15.68
N HIS A 93 -1.61 -22.46 16.27
CA HIS A 93 -0.84 -23.21 17.27
C HIS A 93 0.50 -23.70 16.72
N GLY A 94 0.50 -24.28 15.52
CA GLY A 94 1.72 -24.74 14.86
C GLY A 94 2.71 -23.60 14.62
N ALA A 95 2.24 -22.44 14.16
CA ALA A 95 3.06 -21.27 13.89
C ALA A 95 3.69 -20.67 15.18
N ILE A 96 2.94 -20.69 16.30
CA ILE A 96 3.43 -20.22 17.60
C ILE A 96 4.44 -21.20 18.20
N ALA A 97 4.16 -22.51 18.11
CA ALA A 97 5.04 -23.54 18.65
C ALA A 97 6.36 -23.66 17.86
N HIS A 98 6.33 -23.38 16.56
CA HIS A 98 7.49 -23.52 15.67
C HIS A 98 7.73 -22.23 14.86
N PRO A 99 8.17 -21.14 15.52
CA PRO A 99 8.44 -19.87 14.84
C PRO A 99 9.64 -20.02 13.87
N ALA A 100 9.63 -19.22 12.79
CA ALA A 100 10.73 -19.20 11.84
C ALA A 100 12.04 -18.72 12.51
N THR A 101 13.03 -19.60 12.59
CA THR A 101 14.35 -19.29 13.19
C THR A 101 15.22 -18.43 12.29
N ARG A 102 15.01 -18.50 10.96
CA ARG A 102 15.65 -17.65 9.96
C ARG A 102 14.60 -17.03 9.02
N PRO A 103 13.96 -15.93 9.45
CA PRO A 103 12.98 -15.21 8.65
C PRO A 103 13.49 -14.82 7.27
N VAL A 104 12.70 -15.05 6.23
CA VAL A 104 12.98 -14.45 4.91
C VAL A 104 12.71 -12.94 5.00
N VAL A 105 13.71 -12.13 4.63
CA VAL A 105 13.61 -10.67 4.63
C VAL A 105 13.65 -10.19 3.19
N PRO A 106 12.52 -9.73 2.63
CA PRO A 106 12.52 -9.16 1.28
C PRO A 106 13.36 -7.89 1.19
N ASP A 107 14.14 -7.75 0.11
CA ASP A 107 15.05 -6.63 -0.12
C ASP A 107 14.35 -5.26 -0.06
N SER A 108 13.10 -5.20 -0.53
CA SER A 108 12.29 -3.98 -0.48
C SER A 108 10.83 -4.25 -0.13
N ALA A 109 10.17 -3.21 0.40
CA ALA A 109 8.72 -3.19 0.58
C ALA A 109 7.94 -3.38 -0.74
N PHE A 110 8.62 -3.24 -1.90
CA PHE A 110 8.05 -3.37 -3.24
C PHE A 110 8.44 -4.65 -3.96
N ALA A 111 9.16 -5.58 -3.30
CA ALA A 111 9.57 -6.87 -3.87
C ALA A 111 8.38 -7.69 -4.41
N ALA A 112 7.18 -7.38 -3.95
CA ALA A 112 5.95 -8.00 -4.42
C ALA A 112 5.45 -7.56 -5.80
N TYR A 113 6.13 -6.57 -6.40
CA TYR A 113 5.76 -5.94 -7.66
C TYR A 113 6.92 -5.95 -8.68
N THR A 114 8.07 -6.51 -8.33
CA THR A 114 9.23 -6.64 -9.23
C THR A 114 8.87 -7.51 -10.43
N GLY A 115 9.25 -7.07 -11.64
CA GLY A 115 8.98 -7.76 -12.92
C GLY A 115 7.69 -7.33 -13.65
N GLN A 116 6.78 -6.58 -13.04
CA GLN A 116 5.63 -6.03 -13.76
C GLN A 116 5.97 -4.67 -14.41
N PRO A 117 5.56 -4.41 -15.67
CA PRO A 117 5.71 -3.09 -16.28
C PRO A 117 5.12 -2.00 -15.38
N LEU A 118 5.81 -0.86 -15.29
CA LEU A 118 5.41 0.22 -14.39
C LEU A 118 3.96 0.68 -14.64
N ALA A 119 3.55 0.79 -15.91
CA ALA A 119 2.17 1.13 -16.28
C ALA A 119 1.14 0.19 -15.62
N LYS A 120 1.39 -1.12 -15.62
CA LYS A 120 0.53 -2.12 -14.97
C LYS A 120 0.51 -1.94 -13.44
N ARG A 121 1.66 -1.66 -12.84
CA ARG A 121 1.77 -1.42 -11.38
C ARG A 121 1.01 -0.18 -10.94
N LEU A 122 1.02 0.87 -11.77
CA LEU A 122 0.26 2.11 -11.58
C LEU A 122 -1.23 1.96 -11.93
N GLY A 123 -1.65 0.82 -12.48
CA GLY A 123 -3.04 0.55 -12.82
C GLY A 123 -3.50 1.24 -14.10
N ILE A 124 -2.57 1.62 -14.98
CA ILE A 124 -2.88 2.14 -16.32
C ILE A 124 -3.46 0.99 -17.17
N LYS A 125 -4.61 1.25 -17.78
CA LYS A 125 -5.37 0.29 -18.61
C LYS A 125 -5.53 0.84 -20.04
N PRO A 126 -5.86 -0.01 -21.03
CA PRO A 126 -6.14 0.45 -22.39
C PRO A 126 -7.17 1.58 -22.44
N ARG A 127 -7.02 2.51 -23.39
CA ARG A 127 -7.93 3.64 -23.64
C ARG A 127 -8.06 4.67 -22.50
N MET A 128 -7.25 4.57 -21.44
CA MET A 128 -7.25 5.56 -20.36
C MET A 128 -6.60 6.87 -20.80
N ARG A 129 -7.17 7.98 -20.33
CA ARG A 129 -6.52 9.30 -20.28
C ARG A 129 -5.77 9.43 -18.95
N VAL A 130 -4.45 9.56 -19.03
CA VAL A 130 -3.58 9.72 -17.86
C VAL A 130 -2.97 11.12 -17.86
N ALA A 131 -3.30 11.91 -16.84
CA ALA A 131 -2.71 13.24 -16.65
C ALA A 131 -1.39 13.13 -15.85
N LEU A 132 -0.34 13.78 -16.34
CA LEU A 132 1.02 13.79 -15.80
C LEU A 132 1.34 15.18 -15.25
N VAL A 133 0.94 15.44 -14.01
CA VAL A 133 1.05 16.76 -13.40
C VAL A 133 2.41 16.90 -12.70
N GLY A 134 3.24 17.84 -13.16
CA GLY A 134 4.57 18.10 -12.58
C GLY A 134 5.58 16.97 -12.79
N ALA A 135 5.30 16.06 -13.73
CA ALA A 135 6.09 14.85 -13.95
C ALA A 135 7.50 15.15 -14.48
N PRO A 136 8.53 14.35 -14.13
CA PRO A 136 9.85 14.49 -14.72
C PRO A 136 9.79 14.16 -16.22
N ALA A 137 10.57 14.88 -17.03
CA ALA A 137 10.55 14.76 -18.50
C ALA A 137 10.81 13.32 -19.02
N GLY A 138 11.56 12.50 -18.26
CA GLY A 138 11.83 11.10 -18.59
C GLY A 138 10.67 10.13 -18.31
N LEU A 139 9.63 10.54 -17.58
CA LEU A 139 8.57 9.64 -17.12
C LEU A 139 7.86 8.89 -18.26
N PRO A 140 7.48 9.53 -19.40
CA PRO A 140 6.81 8.81 -20.48
C PRO A 140 7.62 7.60 -20.99
N LYS A 141 8.96 7.71 -21.02
CA LYS A 141 9.85 6.59 -21.35
C LYS A 141 9.81 5.50 -20.28
N THR A 142 9.82 5.87 -19.00
CA THR A 142 9.73 4.93 -17.86
C THR A 142 8.38 4.20 -17.80
N LEU A 143 7.30 4.81 -18.31
CA LEU A 143 5.98 4.18 -18.37
C LEU A 143 5.84 3.16 -19.50
N SER A 144 6.71 3.19 -20.50
CA SER A 144 6.65 2.30 -21.66
C SER A 144 7.02 0.85 -21.29
N PRO A 145 6.40 -0.15 -21.94
CA PRO A 145 5.32 -0.02 -22.92
C PRO A 145 3.98 0.37 -22.28
N LEU A 146 3.23 1.26 -22.94
CA LEU A 146 1.89 1.63 -22.54
C LEU A 146 0.85 0.65 -23.14
N PRO A 147 -0.24 0.35 -22.41
CA PRO A 147 -1.39 -0.35 -22.97
C PRO A 147 -1.99 0.37 -24.19
N ASN A 148 -2.70 -0.38 -25.04
CA ASN A 148 -3.30 0.13 -26.28
C ASN A 148 -4.13 1.39 -26.06
N ARG A 149 -3.87 2.41 -26.88
CA ARG A 149 -4.64 3.68 -26.95
C ARG A 149 -4.67 4.48 -25.64
N VAL A 150 -3.68 4.33 -24.77
CA VAL A 150 -3.50 5.25 -23.63
C VAL A 150 -3.12 6.63 -24.14
N GLN A 151 -3.75 7.67 -23.60
CA GLN A 151 -3.46 9.06 -23.91
C GLN A 151 -2.78 9.70 -22.70
N LEU A 152 -1.58 10.23 -22.88
CA LEU A 152 -0.88 11.01 -21.85
C LEU A 152 -1.14 12.49 -22.10
N SER A 153 -1.46 13.24 -21.04
CA SER A 153 -1.57 14.71 -21.08
C SER A 153 -0.75 15.31 -19.95
N ALA A 154 -0.14 16.47 -20.14
CA ALA A 154 0.50 17.23 -19.06
C ALA A 154 -0.51 18.03 -18.22
N GLU A 155 -1.73 18.17 -18.73
CA GLU A 155 -2.75 19.08 -18.20
C GLU A 155 -3.99 18.33 -17.71
N LEU A 156 -4.83 19.01 -16.94
CA LEU A 156 -6.07 18.48 -16.37
C LEU A 156 -7.32 19.01 -17.10
N ASP A 157 -7.17 19.40 -18.37
CA ASP A 157 -8.20 20.15 -19.11
C ASP A 157 -9.39 19.28 -19.48
N LEU A 158 -9.14 17.99 -19.71
CA LEU A 158 -10.15 16.98 -19.91
C LEU A 158 -10.24 16.06 -18.68
N PRO A 159 -11.43 15.51 -18.36
CA PRO A 159 -11.58 14.56 -17.26
C PRO A 159 -10.62 13.36 -17.42
N PRO A 160 -9.63 13.21 -16.51
CA PRO A 160 -8.69 12.11 -16.56
C PRO A 160 -9.33 10.83 -16.00
N ASP A 161 -8.86 9.67 -16.45
CA ASP A 161 -9.17 8.38 -15.82
C ASP A 161 -8.19 8.06 -14.67
N LEU A 162 -6.97 8.63 -14.75
CA LEU A 162 -5.93 8.52 -13.75
C LEU A 162 -5.05 9.77 -13.76
N VAL A 163 -4.64 10.24 -12.57
CA VAL A 163 -3.66 11.32 -12.44
C VAL A 163 -2.38 10.79 -11.80
N LEU A 164 -1.22 11.09 -12.41
CA LEU A 164 0.10 10.95 -11.79
C LEU A 164 0.58 12.36 -11.44
N TRP A 165 0.52 12.71 -10.16
CA TRP A 165 0.89 14.04 -9.69
C TRP A 165 2.20 13.98 -8.89
N PHE A 166 3.23 14.62 -9.41
CA PHE A 166 4.56 14.66 -8.81
C PHE A 166 4.75 15.95 -8.03
N VAL A 167 5.25 15.79 -6.80
CA VAL A 167 5.41 16.88 -5.85
C VAL A 167 6.81 16.80 -5.23
N ARG A 168 7.54 17.91 -5.23
CA ARG A 168 8.92 17.95 -4.71
C ARG A 168 9.01 18.53 -3.30
N GLN A 169 8.14 19.47 -2.96
CA GLN A 169 8.15 20.15 -1.68
C GLN A 169 6.80 20.04 -0.95
N PRO A 170 6.79 20.04 0.39
CA PRO A 170 5.55 20.06 1.18
C PRO A 170 4.62 21.22 0.83
N ALA A 171 5.18 22.39 0.53
CA ALA A 171 4.40 23.57 0.15
C ALA A 171 3.64 23.36 -1.19
N ASP A 172 4.24 22.64 -2.13
CA ASP A 172 3.59 22.31 -3.41
C ASP A 172 2.45 21.32 -3.23
N LEU A 173 2.60 20.37 -2.29
CA LEU A 173 1.54 19.44 -1.91
C LEU A 173 0.35 20.22 -1.36
N GLN A 174 0.59 21.08 -0.38
CA GLN A 174 -0.44 21.88 0.27
C GLN A 174 -1.16 22.80 -0.71
N ARG A 175 -0.41 23.51 -1.59
CA ARG A 175 -0.98 24.40 -2.61
C ARG A 175 -1.75 23.64 -3.69
N GLY A 176 -1.29 22.47 -4.11
CA GLY A 176 -1.89 21.71 -5.21
C GLY A 176 -3.10 20.86 -4.81
N LEU A 177 -3.17 20.43 -3.55
CA LEU A 177 -4.21 19.50 -3.08
C LEU A 177 -5.65 19.97 -3.37
N PRO A 178 -6.03 21.24 -3.12
CA PRO A 178 -7.37 21.71 -3.46
C PRO A 178 -7.72 21.58 -4.95
N ARG A 179 -6.77 21.94 -5.83
CA ARG A 179 -6.93 21.85 -7.30
C ARG A 179 -7.03 20.39 -7.73
N ILE A 180 -6.12 19.53 -7.27
CA ILE A 180 -6.08 18.12 -7.65
C ILE A 180 -7.30 17.38 -7.13
N SER A 181 -7.65 17.56 -5.85
CA SER A 181 -8.84 16.97 -5.25
C SER A 181 -10.06 17.34 -6.10
N ARG A 182 -10.25 18.61 -6.49
CA ARG A 182 -11.38 19.03 -7.36
C ARG A 182 -11.32 18.44 -8.77
N GLY A 183 -10.15 18.45 -9.40
CA GLY A 183 -9.96 18.03 -10.79
C GLY A 183 -10.15 16.54 -11.01
N ILE A 184 -9.83 15.69 -10.04
CA ILE A 184 -9.91 14.23 -10.25
C ILE A 184 -11.34 13.70 -10.33
N ARG A 185 -12.36 14.40 -9.81
CA ARG A 185 -13.75 13.89 -9.73
C ARG A 185 -13.77 12.45 -9.16
N GLU A 186 -14.16 11.45 -9.96
CA GLU A 186 -14.18 10.03 -9.61
C GLU A 186 -12.88 9.27 -9.95
N ALA A 187 -11.95 9.92 -10.63
CA ALA A 187 -10.66 9.33 -10.99
C ALA A 187 -9.76 9.14 -9.77
N HIS A 188 -8.78 8.27 -9.95
CA HIS A 188 -7.73 8.03 -8.97
C HIS A 188 -6.55 8.98 -9.21
N VAL A 189 -5.83 9.31 -8.13
CA VAL A 189 -4.58 10.08 -8.19
C VAL A 189 -3.45 9.34 -7.48
N TRP A 190 -2.36 9.10 -8.18
CA TRP A 190 -1.07 8.80 -7.58
C TRP A 190 -0.40 10.11 -7.20
N ILE A 191 -0.19 10.33 -5.90
CA ILE A 191 0.61 11.45 -5.40
C ILE A 191 2.03 10.94 -5.21
N ALA A 192 2.97 11.41 -6.03
CA ALA A 192 4.36 10.97 -6.07
C ALA A 192 5.30 11.99 -5.39
N TRP A 193 6.24 11.49 -4.59
CA TRP A 193 7.24 12.28 -3.87
C TRP A 193 8.65 11.63 -3.96
N PRO A 194 9.73 12.42 -3.85
CA PRO A 194 11.09 11.89 -3.80
C PRO A 194 11.31 11.03 -2.55
N LYS A 195 12.00 9.91 -2.71
CA LYS A 195 12.41 9.05 -1.60
C LYS A 195 13.49 9.73 -0.75
N GLY A 196 13.64 9.28 0.50
CA GLY A 196 14.69 9.73 1.41
C GLY A 196 14.33 10.94 2.28
N GLY A 197 13.13 11.50 2.15
CA GLY A 197 12.64 12.57 3.02
C GLY A 197 12.40 12.12 4.47
N SER A 198 12.47 13.06 5.41
CA SER A 198 12.24 12.89 6.84
C SER A 198 11.12 13.79 7.36
N THR A 199 10.14 13.20 8.05
CA THR A 199 9.05 13.96 8.69
C THR A 199 9.56 14.88 9.81
N ALA A 200 10.62 14.50 10.51
CA ALA A 200 11.24 15.35 11.54
C ALA A 200 11.82 16.65 10.97
N ARG A 201 12.21 16.64 9.68
CA ARG A 201 12.70 17.82 8.95
C ARG A 201 11.61 18.54 8.16
N GLY A 202 10.35 18.13 8.32
CA GLY A 202 9.23 18.67 7.55
C GLY A 202 9.23 18.30 6.07
N GLU A 203 10.02 17.30 5.64
CA GLU A 203 10.11 16.91 4.23
C GLU A 203 8.98 15.95 3.81
N LEU A 204 8.81 15.76 2.50
CA LEU A 204 7.83 14.82 1.97
C LEU A 204 8.18 13.38 2.36
N THR A 205 7.24 12.74 3.05
CA THR A 205 7.25 11.30 3.32
C THR A 205 5.87 10.72 3.01
N GLN A 206 5.77 9.39 2.97
CA GLN A 206 4.48 8.71 2.86
C GLN A 206 3.47 9.24 3.91
N GLN A 207 3.93 9.46 5.15
CA GLN A 207 3.08 9.92 6.24
C GLN A 207 2.57 11.35 5.98
N VAL A 208 3.45 12.26 5.54
CA VAL A 208 3.07 13.64 5.20
C VAL A 208 2.04 13.65 4.06
N VAL A 209 2.30 12.89 2.99
CA VAL A 209 1.37 12.78 1.85
C VAL A 209 0.01 12.24 2.28
N ARG A 210 -0.01 11.18 3.10
CA ARG A 210 -1.26 10.60 3.62
C ARG A 210 -2.03 11.59 4.50
N LEU A 211 -1.38 12.26 5.43
CA LEU A 211 -2.04 13.18 6.35
C LEU A 211 -2.64 14.38 5.63
N GLN A 212 -1.87 15.02 4.73
CA GLN A 212 -2.38 16.16 3.97
C GLN A 212 -3.45 15.74 2.96
N GLY A 213 -3.29 14.59 2.30
CA GLY A 213 -4.31 14.01 1.42
C GLY A 213 -5.63 13.76 2.15
N LEU A 214 -5.56 13.20 3.36
CA LEU A 214 -6.74 12.97 4.21
C LEU A 214 -7.46 14.27 4.58
N ALA A 215 -6.70 15.30 4.96
CA ALA A 215 -7.24 16.63 5.23
C ALA A 215 -7.93 17.25 4.00
N ALA A 216 -7.45 16.95 2.80
CA ALA A 216 -8.04 17.37 1.52
C ALA A 216 -9.20 16.46 1.02
N GLY A 217 -9.67 15.53 1.84
CA GLY A 217 -10.78 14.63 1.51
C GLY A 217 -10.41 13.44 0.62
N LEU A 218 -9.12 13.13 0.50
CA LEU A 218 -8.62 11.95 -0.20
C LEU A 218 -8.42 10.78 0.76
N VAL A 219 -8.66 9.57 0.29
CA VAL A 219 -8.35 8.32 1.00
C VAL A 219 -7.45 7.47 0.13
N ASP A 220 -6.35 6.99 0.71
CA ASP A 220 -5.39 6.17 0.00
C ASP A 220 -5.63 4.67 0.22
N HIS A 221 -5.15 3.85 -0.72
CA HIS A 221 -5.29 2.40 -0.62
C HIS A 221 -4.14 1.60 -1.22
N LYS A 222 -3.21 2.22 -1.97
CA LYS A 222 -2.05 1.53 -2.57
C LYS A 222 -0.82 2.43 -2.57
N ILE A 223 0.36 1.84 -2.41
CA ILE A 223 1.65 2.51 -2.57
C ILE A 223 2.47 1.85 -3.69
N CYS A 224 3.31 2.61 -4.39
CA CYS A 224 4.17 2.12 -5.46
C CYS A 224 5.51 2.86 -5.49
N SER A 225 6.61 2.14 -5.68
CA SER A 225 7.88 2.73 -6.12
C SER A 225 7.85 2.90 -7.63
N ILE A 226 7.88 4.13 -8.12
CA ILE A 226 7.91 4.43 -9.55
C ILE A 226 9.26 4.03 -10.13
N ASP A 227 10.34 4.55 -9.54
CA ASP A 227 11.73 4.29 -9.93
C ASP A 227 12.66 4.43 -8.70
N ALA A 228 13.96 4.60 -8.91
CA ALA A 228 14.92 4.81 -7.81
C ALA A 228 14.66 6.09 -7.01
N THR A 229 14.05 7.10 -7.63
CA THR A 229 13.87 8.45 -7.06
C THR A 229 12.49 8.62 -6.43
N TRP A 230 11.43 8.05 -7.02
CA TRP A 230 10.06 8.40 -6.69
C TRP A 230 9.28 7.24 -6.05
N SER A 231 8.59 7.56 -4.97
CA SER A 231 7.50 6.75 -4.41
C SER A 231 6.17 7.46 -4.67
N ALA A 232 5.06 6.71 -4.73
CA ALA A 232 3.74 7.28 -4.95
C ALA A 232 2.66 6.56 -4.15
N LEU A 233 1.61 7.30 -3.78
CA LEU A 233 0.47 6.84 -3.00
C LEU A 233 -0.82 7.06 -3.79
N LEU A 234 -1.51 5.97 -4.11
CA LEU A 234 -2.77 5.99 -4.85
C LEU A 234 -3.91 6.34 -3.92
N SER A 235 -4.57 7.44 -4.26
CA SER A 235 -5.64 8.04 -3.50
C SER A 235 -6.86 8.30 -4.39
N ARG A 236 -8.02 8.41 -3.77
CA ARG A 236 -9.28 8.81 -4.42
C ARG A 236 -10.07 9.70 -3.48
N ARG A 237 -11.07 10.43 -3.99
CA ARG A 237 -12.02 11.14 -3.12
C ARG A 237 -12.71 10.16 -2.17
N ARG A 238 -12.87 10.58 -0.92
CA ARG A 238 -13.70 9.86 0.06
C ARG A 238 -15.13 9.82 -0.48
N SER A 239 -15.71 8.62 -0.60
CA SER A 239 -17.13 8.48 -0.91
C SER A 239 -17.96 9.06 0.23
N ARG A 240 -19.04 9.78 -0.10
CA ARG A 240 -20.05 10.11 0.91
C ARG A 240 -20.59 8.80 1.52
N PRO A 241 -20.82 8.73 2.84
CA PRO A 241 -21.51 7.59 3.42
C PRO A 241 -22.87 7.45 2.72
N LYS A 242 -23.21 6.22 2.28
CA LYS A 242 -24.56 5.94 1.81
C LYS A 242 -25.52 6.21 2.97
N PRO A 243 -26.66 6.89 2.76
CA PRO A 243 -27.66 7.00 3.79
C PRO A 243 -28.03 5.58 4.23
N THR A 244 -27.87 5.30 5.51
CA THR A 244 -28.37 4.08 6.14
C THR A 244 -29.89 4.13 6.05
N CYS A 245 -30.51 3.18 5.33
CA CYS A 245 -31.92 2.89 5.55
C CYS A 245 -32.06 2.41 6.99
N THR A 246 -32.66 3.25 7.83
CA THR A 246 -33.33 2.86 9.07
C THR A 246 -34.64 2.16 8.74
#